data_AF-A0A9X8VKP9-F1
#
_entry.id   AF-A0A9X8VKP9-F1
#
_cell.length_a   1.000
_cell.length_b   1.000
_cell.length_c   1.000
_cell.angle_alpha   90.00
_cell.angle_beta   90.00
_cell.angle_gamma   90.00
#
_symmetry.space_group_name_H-M   'P 1'
#
loop_
_entity.id
_entity.type
_entity.pdbx_description
1 polymer ?
#
loop_
_entity_poly.entity_id
_entity_poly.type
_entity_poly.pdbx_seq_one_letter_code
_entity_poly.pdbx_strand_id
1 'polypeptide(L)'
;SGVTESVKYGGIMFSHTQFFCGVFAYRHHVTVEFGHGYRLVDSHHQLEGNGQYRRHIKLHSLAEVKSKHLADYIKQAYPLATD
;
A
#
# COMPACT_ATOMS: atom_id res chain seq x y z
N SER A 1 19.02 4.11 -0.47
CA SER A 1 18.65 5.09 -1.51
C SER A 1 18.21 4.30 -2.73
N GLY A 2 16.97 4.43 -3.17
CA GLY A 2 16.45 3.60 -4.27
C GLY A 2 14.93 3.65 -4.44
N VAL A 3 14.20 4.11 -3.42
CA VAL A 3 12.78 4.44 -3.55
C VAL A 3 12.64 5.73 -4.35
N THR A 4 11.75 5.72 -5.34
CA THR A 4 11.31 6.88 -6.11
C THR A 4 9.82 7.10 -5.91
N GLU A 5 9.38 8.35 -6.02
CA GLU A 5 7.97 8.72 -6.04
C GLU A 5 7.59 9.28 -7.41
N SER A 6 6.35 9.04 -7.83
CA SER A 6 5.77 9.66 -9.02
C SER A 6 4.30 9.96 -8.82
N VAL A 7 3.82 11.06 -9.41
CA VAL A 7 2.39 11.39 -9.41
C VAL A 7 1.74 10.73 -10.62
N LYS A 8 0.85 9.77 -10.38
CA LYS A 8 0.12 9.04 -11.43
C LYS A 8 -1.30 8.74 -10.95
N TYR A 9 -2.24 8.76 -11.89
CA TYR A 9 -3.65 8.40 -11.64
C TYR A 9 -4.30 9.17 -10.48
N GLY A 10 -3.89 10.42 -10.25
CA GLY A 10 -4.41 11.23 -9.14
C GLY A 10 -3.89 10.86 -7.74
N GLY A 11 -2.84 10.05 -7.64
CA GLY A 11 -2.17 9.71 -6.38
C GLY A 11 -0.65 9.71 -6.48
N ILE A 12 -0.01 9.36 -5.37
CA ILE A 12 1.44 9.23 -5.25
C ILE A 12 1.79 7.75 -5.30
N MET A 13 2.59 7.34 -6.27
CA MET A 13 3.09 5.97 -6.40
C MET A 13 4.54 5.91 -5.93
N PHE A 14 4.84 4.92 -5.08
CA PHE A 14 6.18 4.60 -4.61
C PHE A 14 6.70 3.34 -5.31
N SER A 15 7.93 3.42 -5.79
CA SER A 15 8.57 2.33 -6.54
C SER A 15 10.04 2.20 -6.18
N HIS A 16 10.59 0.99 -6.31
CA HIS A 16 12.04 0.77 -6.33
C HIS A 16 12.45 0.31 -7.73
N THR A 17 12.71 -0.99 -7.99
CA THR A 17 12.82 -1.48 -9.39
C THR A 17 11.43 -1.58 -10.03
N GLN A 18 10.41 -1.84 -9.20
CA GLN A 18 9.00 -1.83 -9.59
C GLN A 18 8.11 -1.17 -8.52
N PHE A 19 6.81 -1.05 -8.80
CA PHE A 19 5.83 -0.49 -7.87
C PHE A 19 5.58 -1.43 -6.68
N PHE A 20 5.67 -0.91 -5.46
CA PHE A 20 5.29 -1.66 -4.25
C PHE A 20 4.05 -1.09 -3.56
N CYS A 21 3.93 0.24 -3.43
CA CYS A 21 2.75 0.84 -2.84
C CYS A 21 2.42 2.23 -3.38
N GLY A 22 1.18 2.68 -3.21
CA GLY A 22 0.74 4.02 -3.58
C GLY A 22 -0.35 4.54 -2.67
N VAL A 23 -0.48 5.86 -2.60
CA VAL A 23 -1.42 6.59 -1.75
C VAL A 23 -2.37 7.39 -2.63
N PHE A 24 -3.68 7.13 -2.49
CA PHE A 24 -4.72 7.70 -3.33
C PHE A 24 -5.83 8.30 -2.47
N ALA A 25 -6.18 9.56 -2.72
CA ALA A 25 -7.22 10.25 -1.98
C ALA A 25 -8.60 9.99 -2.59
N TYR A 26 -9.55 9.60 -1.76
CA TYR A 26 -10.97 9.49 -2.08
C TYR A 26 -11.78 10.43 -1.18
N ARG A 27 -13.04 10.69 -1.55
CA ARG A 27 -13.92 11.64 -0.84
C ARG A 27 -14.00 11.41 0.69
N HIS A 28 -13.88 10.16 1.13
CA HIS A 28 -14.13 9.77 2.54
C HIS A 28 -12.98 9.00 3.19
N HIS A 29 -11.89 8.75 2.46
CA HIS A 29 -10.75 7.99 2.96
C HIS A 29 -9.53 8.20 2.05
N VAL A 30 -8.36 7.81 2.56
CA VAL A 30 -7.17 7.59 1.77
C VAL A 30 -6.98 6.08 1.61
N THR A 31 -6.67 5.62 0.40
CA THR A 31 -6.32 4.22 0.17
C THR A 31 -4.82 4.09 0.00
N VAL A 32 -4.23 3.13 0.71
CA VAL A 32 -2.88 2.64 0.43
C VAL A 32 -3.01 1.35 -0.37
N GLU A 33 -2.58 1.36 -1.62
CA GLU A 33 -2.59 0.18 -2.49
C GLU A 33 -1.24 -0.53 -2.49
N PHE A 34 -1.26 -1.86 -2.64
CA PHE A 34 -0.07 -2.70 -2.75
C PHE A 34 -0.07 -3.49 -4.06
N GLY A 35 0.98 -3.35 -4.87
CA GLY A 35 1.08 -3.97 -6.20
C GLY A 35 0.97 -5.50 -6.15
N HIS A 36 1.74 -6.12 -5.27
CA HIS A 36 1.73 -7.55 -4.98
C HIS A 36 1.04 -7.87 -3.65
N GLY A 37 -0.05 -7.18 -3.34
CA GLY A 37 -0.78 -7.31 -2.09
C GLY A 37 -1.19 -8.75 -1.72
N TYR A 38 -1.44 -9.61 -2.71
CA TYR A 38 -1.78 -11.03 -2.50
C TYR A 38 -0.66 -11.86 -1.84
N ARG A 39 0.58 -11.38 -1.84
CA ARG A 39 1.73 -12.03 -1.20
C ARG A 39 1.93 -11.59 0.25
N LEU A 40 1.18 -10.59 0.71
CA LEU A 40 1.33 -10.05 2.06
C LEU A 40 0.60 -10.94 3.07
N VAL A 41 1.25 -11.18 4.21
CA VAL A 41 0.63 -11.84 5.35
C VAL A 41 -0.25 -10.82 6.08
N ASP A 42 -1.53 -11.18 6.25
CA ASP A 42 -2.54 -10.30 6.83
C ASP A 42 -2.85 -10.62 8.30
N SER A 43 -1.82 -10.61 9.16
CA SER A 43 -1.97 -10.94 10.59
C SER A 43 -2.88 -9.96 11.34
N HIS A 44 -3.04 -8.73 10.84
CA HIS A 44 -3.90 -7.72 11.45
C HIS A 44 -5.29 -7.62 10.81
N HIS A 45 -5.58 -8.46 9.81
CA HIS A 45 -6.87 -8.51 9.10
C HIS A 45 -7.31 -7.17 8.51
N GLN A 46 -6.37 -6.43 7.89
CA GLN A 46 -6.62 -5.10 7.33
C GLN A 46 -6.64 -5.08 5.80
N LEU A 47 -6.18 -6.13 5.13
CA LEU A 47 -6.13 -6.13 3.67
C LEU A 47 -7.52 -6.31 3.06
N GLU A 48 -7.87 -5.35 2.22
CA GLU A 48 -9.09 -5.35 1.42
C GLU A 48 -8.79 -5.64 -0.06
N GLY A 49 -9.83 -6.07 -0.77
CA GLY A 49 -9.82 -6.28 -2.22
C GLY A 49 -9.66 -7.74 -2.63
N ASN A 50 -10.42 -8.15 -3.65
CA ASN A 50 -10.48 -9.53 -4.15
C ASN A 50 -9.86 -9.69 -5.55
N GLY A 51 -9.06 -8.72 -5.99
CA GLY A 51 -8.37 -8.79 -7.26
C GLY A 51 -7.29 -9.89 -7.28
N GLN A 52 -6.82 -10.26 -8.46
CA GLN A 52 -5.81 -11.33 -8.61
C GLN A 52 -4.49 -11.02 -7.87
N TYR A 53 -4.01 -9.78 -7.95
CA TYR A 53 -2.71 -9.38 -7.39
C TYR A 53 -2.79 -8.31 -6.30
N ARG A 54 -3.59 -7.26 -6.51
CA ARG A 54 -3.60 -6.10 -5.63
C ARG A 54 -4.41 -6.34 -4.35
N ARG A 55 -3.93 -5.76 -3.26
CA ARG A 55 -4.67 -5.53 -2.01
C ARG A 55 -4.52 -4.07 -1.63
N HIS A 56 -5.40 -3.60 -0.75
CA HIS A 56 -5.35 -2.23 -0.27
C HIS A 56 -5.78 -2.13 1.19
N ILE A 57 -5.44 -1.01 1.83
CA ILE A 57 -5.96 -0.63 3.15
C ILE A 57 -6.59 0.75 3.00
N LYS A 58 -7.85 0.89 3.44
CA LYS A 58 -8.47 2.21 3.57
C LYS A 58 -8.16 2.82 4.92
N LEU A 59 -7.82 4.10 4.92
CA LEU A 59 -7.57 4.93 6.09
C LEU A 59 -8.62 6.04 6.13
N HIS A 60 -9.54 5.97 7.08
CA HIS A 60 -10.59 6.95 7.32
C HIS A 60 -10.15 8.06 8.28
N SER A 61 -9.06 7.83 9.02
CA SER A 61 -8.47 8.83 9.91
C SER A 61 -6.96 8.67 10.03
N LEU A 62 -6.28 9.71 10.51
CA LEU A 62 -4.83 9.66 10.74
C LEU A 62 -4.43 8.60 11.79
N ALA A 63 -5.30 8.34 12.76
CA ALA A 63 -5.06 7.33 13.79
C ALA A 63 -4.94 5.91 13.19
N GLU A 64 -5.64 5.65 12.09
CA GLU A 64 -5.62 4.34 11.41
C GLU A 64 -4.28 4.00 10.78
N VAL A 65 -3.40 4.97 10.53
CA VAL A 65 -2.01 4.70 10.12
C VAL A 65 -1.30 3.80 11.14
N LYS A 66 -1.54 4.07 12.43
CA LYS A 66 -0.96 3.29 13.53
C LYS A 66 -1.83 2.09 13.89
N SER A 67 -3.14 2.30 14.08
CA SER A 67 -4.01 1.23 14.58
C SER A 67 -4.27 0.11 13.57
N LYS A 68 -4.12 0.36 12.26
CA LYS A 68 -4.15 -0.68 11.22
C LYS A 68 -2.77 -1.23 10.88
N HIS A 69 -1.75 -0.92 11.69
CA HIS A 69 -0.40 -1.47 11.53
C HIS A 69 0.18 -1.28 10.12
N LEU A 70 -0.12 -0.15 9.46
CA LEU A 70 0.21 0.07 8.05
C LEU A 70 1.69 -0.15 7.73
N ALA A 71 2.57 0.23 8.65
CA ALA A 71 4.01 0.07 8.51
C ALA A 71 4.43 -1.39 8.31
N ASP A 72 3.72 -2.36 8.90
CA ASP A 72 4.05 -3.78 8.78
C ASP A 72 3.78 -4.28 7.35
N TYR A 73 2.70 -3.81 6.73
CA TYR A 73 2.39 -4.12 5.33
C TYR A 73 3.37 -3.47 4.35
N ILE A 74 3.78 -2.21 4.60
CA ILE A 74 4.78 -1.53 3.77
C ILE A 74 6.13 -2.25 3.84
N LYS A 75 6.55 -2.68 5.03
CA LYS A 75 7.79 -3.46 5.22
C LYS A 75 7.77 -4.79 4.48
N GLN A 76 6.61 -5.44 4.37
CA GLN A 76 6.45 -6.66 3.57
C GLN A 76 6.42 -6.38 2.07
N ALA A 77 5.79 -5.28 1.64
CA ALA A 77 5.64 -4.94 0.23
C ALA A 77 6.95 -4.48 -0.43
N TYR A 78 7.80 -3.77 0.31
CA TYR A 78 9.02 -3.18 -0.23
C TYR A 78 10.01 -4.21 -0.82
N PRO A 79 10.37 -5.33 -0.13
CA PRO A 79 11.25 -6.35 -0.70
C PRO A 79 10.72 -6.94 -2.02
N LEU A 80 9.40 -7.04 -2.18
CA LEU A 80 8.78 -7.55 -3.40
C LEU A 80 8.98 -6.62 -4.62
N ALA A 81 9.52 -5.41 -4.40
CA ALA A 81 9.86 -4.47 -5.45
C ALA A 81 11.36 -4.20 -5.59
N THR A 82 12.18 -4.97 -4.87
CA THR A 82 13.63 -5.00 -5.07
C THR A 82 14.10 -6.30 -5.71
N ASP A 83 13.26 -7.33 -5.66
CA ASP A 83 13.45 -8.62 -6.36
C ASP A 83 13.43 -8.48 -7.89
#